data_AF-A0A916M8N3-F1
#
_entry.id   AF-A0A916M8N3-F1
#
_cell.length_a   1.000
_cell.length_b   1.000
_cell.length_c   1.000
_cell.angle_alpha   90.00
_cell.angle_beta   90.00
_cell.angle_gamma   90.00
#
_symmetry.space_group_name_H-M   'P 1'
#
loop_
_entity.id
_entity.type
_entity.pdbx_description
1 polymer ?
#
loop_
_entity_poly.entity_id
_entity_poly.type
_entity_poly.pdbx_seq_one_letter_code
_entity_poly.pdbx_strand_id
1 'polypeptide(L)'
;MSITLETDKPEAKELIRDWIKTGRGNPWIKYACDPPFNEISFSECSSIDELEGKIGHGNWCLGAAFFYKNLCFINQVDGGDEWLTIKDDYAFESFTFSRIINHGQFKGYIERLLAATREQCLKLEY
;
A
#
# COMPACT_ATOMS: atom_id res chain seq x y z
N MET A 1 19.56 -3.76 34.09
CA MET A 1 18.28 -3.26 33.54
C MET A 1 18.54 -2.95 32.08
N SER A 2 18.36 -3.94 31.21
CA SER A 2 18.70 -3.82 29.79
C SER A 2 17.52 -3.18 29.09
N ILE A 3 17.67 -1.93 28.66
CA ILE A 3 16.71 -1.26 27.79
C ILE A 3 16.96 -1.84 26.39
N THR A 4 16.11 -2.77 25.96
CA THR A 4 16.04 -3.17 24.56
C THR A 4 15.55 -1.96 23.77
N LEU A 5 16.45 -1.39 22.96
CA LEU A 5 16.09 -0.50 21.86
C LEU A 5 15.32 -1.33 20.83
N GLU A 6 14.01 -1.48 21.02
CA GLU A 6 13.11 -1.76 19.92
C GLU A 6 13.22 -0.55 18.99
N THR A 7 13.87 -0.74 17.85
CA THR A 7 13.91 0.24 16.77
C THR A 7 12.47 0.68 16.47
N ASP A 8 12.16 1.96 16.75
CA ASP A 8 10.88 2.62 16.53
C ASP A 8 10.36 2.32 15.12
N LYS A 9 9.51 1.31 14.99
CA LYS A 9 8.66 1.18 13.82
C LYS A 9 7.53 2.19 14.02
N PRO A 10 7.31 3.12 13.10
CA PRO A 10 6.23 4.08 13.23
C PRO A 10 4.92 3.31 13.45
N GLU A 11 4.13 3.75 14.43
CA GLU A 11 2.83 3.14 14.67
C GLU A 11 2.00 3.24 13.38
N ALA A 12 1.17 2.23 13.08
CA ALA A 12 0.34 2.23 11.88
C ALA A 12 -0.50 3.53 11.73
N LYS A 13 -0.85 4.17 12.85
CA LYS A 13 -1.53 5.48 12.88
C LYS A 13 -0.70 6.63 12.31
N GLU A 14 0.62 6.64 12.51
CA GLU A 14 1.50 7.66 11.97
C GLU A 14 1.62 7.50 10.45
N LEU A 15 1.84 6.27 9.99
CA LEU A 15 1.91 5.95 8.56
C LEU A 15 0.63 6.30 7.82
N ILE A 16 -0.56 6.01 8.39
CA ILE A 16 -1.84 6.37 7.76
C ILE A 16 -1.95 7.88 7.51
N ARG A 17 -1.43 8.74 8.40
CA ARG A 17 -1.46 10.20 8.17
C ARG A 17 -0.61 10.59 6.97
N ASP A 18 0.58 10.00 6.84
CA ASP A 18 1.48 10.26 5.71
C ASP A 18 0.91 9.70 4.40
N TRP A 19 0.25 8.55 4.46
CA TRP A 19 -0.42 7.94 3.30
C TRP A 19 -1.64 8.76 2.85
N ILE A 20 -2.43 9.32 3.78
CA ILE A 20 -3.51 10.25 3.44
C ILE A 20 -2.95 11.49 2.74
N LYS A 21 -1.87 12.08 3.25
CA LYS A 21 -1.21 13.23 2.61
C LYS A 21 -0.74 12.87 1.20
N THR A 22 -0.13 11.71 1.05
CA THR A 22 0.36 11.18 -0.24
C THR A 22 -0.80 10.96 -1.23
N GLY A 23 -1.87 10.28 -0.80
CA GLY A 23 -3.06 10.04 -1.62
C GLY A 23 -3.78 11.33 -2.01
N ARG A 24 -3.91 12.32 -1.11
CA ARG A 24 -4.49 13.62 -1.45
C ARG A 24 -3.67 14.44 -2.46
N GLY A 25 -2.36 14.19 -2.52
CA GLY A 25 -1.48 14.78 -3.54
C GLY A 25 -1.58 14.08 -4.90
N ASN A 26 -2.16 12.88 -4.97
CA ASN A 26 -2.25 12.12 -6.20
C ASN A 26 -3.36 12.67 -7.14
N PRO A 27 -3.11 12.80 -8.46
CA PRO A 27 -4.07 13.39 -9.40
C PRO A 27 -5.42 12.67 -9.51
N TRP A 28 -5.47 11.37 -9.21
CA TRP A 28 -6.70 10.58 -9.29
C TRP A 28 -7.37 10.47 -7.92
N ILE A 29 -6.65 9.99 -6.91
CA ILE A 29 -7.19 9.71 -5.57
C ILE A 29 -7.84 10.95 -4.92
N LYS A 30 -7.34 12.17 -5.20
CA LYS A 30 -7.91 13.41 -4.66
C LYS A 30 -9.40 13.64 -5.02
N TYR A 31 -9.93 12.91 -6.00
CA TYR A 31 -11.34 12.99 -6.41
C TYR A 31 -12.23 11.92 -5.76
N ALA A 32 -11.69 11.04 -4.91
CA ALA A 32 -12.47 10.05 -4.17
C ALA A 32 -13.51 10.72 -3.26
N CYS A 33 -14.79 10.48 -3.54
CA CYS A 33 -15.91 11.11 -2.84
C CYS A 33 -17.00 10.13 -2.36
N ASP A 34 -17.07 8.92 -2.92
CA ASP A 34 -18.03 7.88 -2.52
C ASP A 34 -17.33 6.50 -2.42
N PRO A 35 -16.74 6.17 -1.25
CA PRO A 35 -16.64 6.98 -0.03
C PRO A 35 -15.56 8.08 -0.09
N PRO A 36 -15.60 9.10 0.78
CA PRO A 36 -14.55 10.11 0.85
C PRO A 36 -13.22 9.53 1.35
N PHE A 37 -12.10 9.96 0.76
CA PHE A 37 -10.77 9.46 1.15
C PHE A 37 -10.28 10.03 2.49
N ASN A 38 -10.24 9.16 3.51
CA ASN A 38 -9.83 9.48 4.88
C ASN A 38 -9.32 8.21 5.61
N GLU A 39 -9.13 8.26 6.93
CA GLU A 39 -8.61 7.17 7.76
C GLU A 39 -9.39 5.85 7.59
N ILE A 40 -10.70 5.91 7.36
CA ILE A 40 -11.54 4.71 7.19
C ILE A 40 -11.30 4.00 5.85
N SER A 41 -10.63 4.66 4.89
CA SER A 41 -10.28 4.07 3.60
C SER A 41 -9.21 2.98 3.71
N PHE A 42 -8.50 2.93 4.83
CA PHE A 42 -7.36 2.05 5.05
C PHE A 42 -7.77 0.81 5.84
N SER A 43 -7.59 -0.37 5.25
CA SER A 43 -7.79 -1.65 5.90
C SER A 43 -6.47 -2.39 6.07
N GLU A 44 -6.11 -2.65 7.33
CA GLU A 44 -4.97 -3.49 7.68
C GLU A 44 -5.21 -4.92 7.19
N CYS A 45 -4.16 -5.55 6.67
CA CYS A 45 -4.11 -6.97 6.39
C CYS A 45 -3.15 -7.62 7.38
N SER A 46 -3.56 -8.72 7.99
CA SER A 46 -2.76 -9.48 8.96
C SER A 46 -1.72 -10.40 8.29
N SER A 47 -1.89 -10.68 7.00
CA SER A 47 -1.03 -11.56 6.21
C SER A 47 -0.95 -11.13 4.75
N ILE A 48 0.05 -11.65 4.03
CA ILE A 48 0.18 -11.45 2.58
C ILE A 48 -1.00 -12.11 1.85
N ASP A 49 -1.49 -13.26 2.31
CA ASP A 49 -2.62 -13.96 1.70
C ASP A 49 -3.93 -13.15 1.84
N GLU A 50 -4.14 -12.47 2.98
CA GLU A 50 -5.27 -11.56 3.15
C GLU A 50 -5.16 -10.34 2.21
N LEU A 51 -3.95 -9.79 2.08
CA LEU A 51 -3.70 -8.67 1.16
C LEU A 51 -3.95 -9.09 -0.30
N GLU A 52 -3.45 -10.26 -0.70
CA GLU A 52 -3.69 -10.86 -2.03
C GLU A 52 -5.18 -11.08 -2.26
N GLY A 53 -5.90 -11.62 -1.28
CA GLY A 53 -7.34 -11.84 -1.35
C GLY A 53 -8.14 -10.54 -1.50
N LYS A 54 -7.79 -9.49 -0.76
CA LYS A 54 -8.45 -8.17 -0.88
C LYS A 54 -8.17 -7.54 -2.23
N ILE A 55 -6.90 -7.39 -2.62
CA ILE A 55 -6.53 -6.78 -3.92
C ILE A 55 -7.13 -7.59 -5.08
N GLY A 56 -6.99 -8.92 -5.03
CA GLY A 56 -7.48 -9.84 -6.07
C GLY A 56 -9.01 -9.91 -6.19
N HIS A 57 -9.75 -9.53 -5.15
CA HIS A 57 -11.22 -9.40 -5.24
C HIS A 57 -11.64 -8.36 -6.29
N GLY A 58 -10.84 -7.30 -6.46
CA GLY A 58 -11.11 -6.20 -7.38
C GLY A 58 -12.38 -5.41 -7.03
N ASN A 59 -12.83 -4.60 -8.00
CA ASN A 59 -14.05 -3.79 -7.90
C ASN A 59 -14.07 -2.85 -6.66
N TRP A 60 -12.91 -2.33 -6.29
CA TRP A 60 -12.79 -1.39 -5.17
C TRP A 60 -12.97 0.05 -5.64
N CYS A 61 -13.58 0.87 -4.79
CA CYS A 61 -13.73 2.29 -5.04
C CYS A 61 -12.37 2.99 -5.17
N LEU A 62 -12.34 4.12 -5.88
CA LEU A 62 -11.21 5.04 -5.85
C LEU A 62 -10.82 5.42 -4.41
N GLY A 63 -9.53 5.34 -4.07
CA GLY A 63 -9.03 5.66 -2.73
C GLY A 63 -9.18 4.54 -1.70
N ALA A 64 -9.82 3.41 -2.03
CA ALA A 64 -9.76 2.21 -1.18
C ALA A 64 -8.29 1.79 -0.99
N ALA A 65 -7.90 1.54 0.24
CA ALA A 65 -6.51 1.27 0.58
C ALA A 65 -6.35 0.02 1.44
N PHE A 66 -5.34 -0.78 1.08
CA PHE A 66 -4.94 -1.95 1.85
C PHE A 66 -3.48 -1.81 2.26
N PHE A 67 -3.16 -2.23 3.48
CA PHE A 67 -1.78 -2.16 3.94
C PHE A 67 -1.36 -3.41 4.71
N TYR A 68 -0.07 -3.74 4.60
CA TYR A 68 0.57 -4.82 5.32
C TYR A 68 1.93 -4.32 5.82
N LYS A 69 2.11 -4.28 7.14
CA LYS A 69 3.30 -3.68 7.78
C LYS A 69 3.46 -2.22 7.32
N ASN A 70 4.58 -1.89 6.69
CA ASN A 70 4.92 -0.57 6.18
C ASN A 70 4.63 -0.38 4.68
N LEU A 71 3.94 -1.33 4.04
CA LEU A 71 3.50 -1.22 2.65
C LEU A 71 2.02 -0.85 2.60
N CYS A 72 1.68 0.16 1.80
CA CYS A 72 0.32 0.59 1.54
C CYS A 72 0.06 0.68 0.03
N PHE A 73 -1.12 0.23 -0.37
CA PHE A 73 -1.60 0.23 -1.74
C PHE A 73 -2.93 0.96 -1.78
N ILE A 74 -3.01 2.07 -2.52
CA ILE A 74 -4.23 2.89 -2.64
C ILE A 74 -4.74 2.79 -4.08
N ASN A 75 -5.99 2.36 -4.27
CA ASN A 75 -6.57 2.25 -5.60
C ASN A 75 -6.69 3.63 -6.28
N GLN A 76 -6.14 3.77 -7.48
CA GLN A 76 -6.12 5.00 -8.28
C GLN A 76 -7.16 4.98 -9.43
N VAL A 77 -7.78 3.82 -9.70
CA VAL A 77 -8.77 3.65 -10.76
C VAL A 77 -10.03 3.01 -10.18
N ASP A 78 -11.14 3.72 -10.27
CA ASP A 78 -12.43 3.25 -9.73
C ASP A 78 -12.86 1.92 -10.37
N GLY A 79 -13.09 0.90 -9.54
CA GLY A 79 -13.37 -0.47 -9.97
C GLY A 79 -12.21 -1.18 -10.69
N GLY A 80 -11.07 -0.52 -10.87
CA GLY A 80 -9.91 -1.00 -11.60
C GLY A 80 -8.85 -1.68 -10.73
N ASP A 81 -7.71 -1.91 -11.36
CA ASP A 81 -6.54 -2.58 -10.77
C ASP A 81 -5.28 -1.75 -11.06
N GLU A 82 -5.24 -0.55 -10.51
CA GLU A 82 -4.06 0.31 -10.58
C GLU A 82 -3.85 0.99 -9.23
N TRP A 83 -2.75 0.64 -8.58
CA TRP A 83 -2.55 0.93 -7.16
C TRP A 83 -1.32 1.81 -6.97
N LEU A 84 -1.50 2.93 -6.25
CA LEU A 84 -0.40 3.71 -5.74
C LEU A 84 0.32 2.89 -4.66
N THR A 85 1.58 2.56 -4.90
CA THR A 85 2.39 1.79 -3.97
C THR A 85 3.24 2.73 -3.12
N ILE A 86 3.08 2.61 -1.81
CA ILE A 86 3.73 3.42 -0.80
C ILE A 86 4.48 2.48 0.16
N LYS A 87 5.72 2.85 0.48
CA LYS A 87 6.51 2.20 1.53
C LYS A 87 6.95 3.24 2.54
N ASP A 88 6.77 2.94 3.83
CA ASP A 88 7.02 3.89 4.91
C ASP A 88 6.27 5.21 4.63
N ASP A 89 7.00 6.30 4.36
CA ASP A 89 6.48 7.65 4.10
C ASP A 89 6.59 8.10 2.63
N TYR A 90 6.94 7.21 1.69
CA TYR A 90 7.18 7.55 0.28
C TYR A 90 6.43 6.67 -0.71
N ALA A 91 5.74 7.31 -1.65
CA ALA A 91 5.25 6.66 -2.87
C ALA A 91 6.39 6.48 -3.88
N PHE A 92 6.40 5.35 -4.59
CA PHE A 92 7.46 5.09 -5.58
C PHE A 92 6.97 4.49 -6.90
N GLU A 93 5.77 3.92 -6.96
CA GLU A 93 5.21 3.41 -8.22
C GLU A 93 3.69 3.34 -8.25
N SER A 94 3.15 3.18 -9.46
CA SER A 94 1.80 2.69 -9.71
C SER A 94 1.91 1.26 -10.25
N PHE A 95 1.08 0.34 -9.76
CA PHE A 95 1.21 -1.08 -10.06
C PHE A 95 -0.15 -1.76 -10.29
N THR A 96 -0.22 -2.59 -11.34
CA THR A 96 -1.36 -3.47 -11.65
C THR A 96 -1.11 -4.87 -11.09
N PHE A 97 -1.95 -5.37 -10.16
CA PHE A 97 -1.67 -6.63 -9.46
C PHE A 97 -2.22 -7.89 -10.13
N SER A 98 -3.30 -7.79 -10.89
CA SER A 98 -4.02 -8.91 -11.50
C SER A 98 -3.09 -9.88 -12.23
N ARG A 99 -2.12 -9.37 -12.99
CA ARG A 99 -1.16 -10.21 -13.71
C ARG A 99 -0.30 -11.06 -12.78
N ILE A 100 0.24 -10.47 -11.71
CA ILE A 100 1.12 -11.20 -10.80
C ILE A 100 0.34 -12.12 -9.86
N ILE A 101 -0.90 -11.76 -9.49
CA ILE A 101 -1.83 -12.62 -8.75
C ILE A 101 -2.16 -13.86 -9.60
N ASN A 102 -2.57 -13.67 -10.85
CA ASN A 102 -2.88 -14.77 -11.78
C ASN A 102 -1.71 -15.72 -12.04
N HIS A 103 -0.47 -15.25 -11.85
CA HIS A 103 0.74 -16.05 -12.01
C HIS A 103 1.27 -16.62 -10.68
N GLY A 104 0.60 -16.40 -9.55
CA GLY A 104 1.07 -16.83 -8.23
C GLY A 104 2.37 -16.14 -7.78
N GLN A 105 2.63 -14.94 -8.30
CA GLN A 105 3.85 -14.16 -8.08
C GLN A 105 3.66 -13.06 -7.03
N PHE A 106 2.42 -12.83 -6.58
CA PHE A 106 2.06 -11.76 -5.65
C PHE A 106 2.90 -11.80 -4.37
N LYS A 107 2.92 -12.95 -3.68
CA LYS A 107 3.68 -13.11 -2.44
C LYS A 107 5.16 -12.77 -2.59
N GLY A 108 5.82 -13.32 -3.61
CA GLY A 108 7.23 -13.05 -3.86
C GLY A 108 7.51 -11.58 -4.20
N TYR A 109 6.57 -10.87 -4.83
CA TYR A 109 6.67 -9.43 -5.08
C TYR A 109 6.59 -8.63 -3.77
N ILE A 110 5.61 -8.92 -2.90
CA ILE A 110 5.47 -8.25 -1.59
C ILE A 110 6.71 -8.50 -0.72
N GLU A 111 7.26 -9.71 -0.72
CA GLU A 111 8.49 -10.04 0.01
C GLU A 111 9.69 -9.21 -0.47
N ARG A 112 9.84 -8.99 -1.78
CA ARG A 112 10.88 -8.12 -2.34
C ARG A 112 10.68 -6.66 -1.93
N LEU A 113 9.46 -6.14 -2.00
CA LEU A 113 9.15 -4.78 -1.55
C LEU A 113 9.45 -4.58 -0.05
N LEU A 114 9.13 -5.56 0.80
CA LEU A 114 9.47 -5.51 2.22
C LEU A 114 10.98 -5.44 2.46
N ALA A 115 11.76 -6.23 1.70
CA ALA A 115 13.22 -6.29 1.81
C ALA A 115 13.95 -5.10 1.17
N ALA A 116 13.34 -4.45 0.17
CA ALA A 116 13.96 -3.38 -0.60
C ALA A 116 14.31 -2.15 0.25
N THR A 117 15.44 -1.52 0.00
CA THR A 117 15.73 -0.20 0.56
C THR A 117 14.92 0.88 -0.15
N ARG A 118 14.83 2.06 0.48
CA ARG A 118 14.22 3.25 -0.15
C ARG A 118 14.83 3.56 -1.52
N GLU A 119 16.15 3.48 -1.64
CA GLU A 119 16.84 3.74 -2.90
C GLU A 119 16.47 2.73 -3.99
N GLN A 120 16.37 1.44 -3.63
CA GLN A 120 15.92 0.40 -4.56
C GLN A 120 14.47 0.60 -5.00
N CYS A 121 13.56 0.94 -4.08
CA CYS A 121 12.18 1.27 -4.42
C CYS A 121 12.10 2.46 -5.37
N LEU A 122 12.82 3.55 -5.10
CA LEU A 122 12.80 4.74 -5.95
C LEU A 122 13.43 4.54 -7.34
N LYS A 123 14.31 3.55 -7.49
CA LYS A 123 14.90 3.15 -8.78
C LYS A 123 14.18 1.99 -9.46
N LEU A 124 13.21 1.37 -8.79
CA LEU A 124 12.53 0.14 -9.22
C LEU A 124 13.50 -1.05 -9.42
N GLU A 125 14.51 -1.16 -8.55
CA GLU A 125 15.57 -2.18 -8.58
C GLU A 125 15.46 -3.15 -7.37
N TYR A 126 14.34 -3.87 -7.28
CA TYR A 126 13.99 -4.72 -6.13
C TYR A 126 13.56 -6.16 -6.48
#